data_AF-A0A7C3LGY1-F1
#
_entry.id   AF-A0A7C3LGY1-F1
#
_cell.length_a   1.000
_cell.length_b   1.000
_cell.length_c   1.000
_cell.angle_alpha   90.00
_cell.angle_beta   90.00
_cell.angle_gamma   90.00
#
_symmetry.space_group_name_H-M   'P 1'
#
loop_
_entity.id
_entity.type
_entity.pdbx_description
1 polymer ?
#
loop_
_entity_poly.entity_id
_entity_poly.type
_entity_poly.pdbx_seq_one_letter_code
_entity_poly.pdbx_strand_id
1 'polypeptide(L)'
;MNEESTTPKTPNPAAPLTYPEMPGNEAEPLISIPWRYILVAAFVAALLFVLFIWLIVYLANQQAPTIEAVRDVMVIILALESCIFGVAFLIMMVMIIRLINMMEFEVKPILQKTNETLNTMRGTTTFVSQNVVQPTIKAKSHVAGVRRGLKTLFGNPRNNIR
;
A
#
# COMPACT_ATOMS: atom_id res chain seq x y z
N MET A 1 -17.90 3.02 -65.15
CA MET A 1 -18.87 2.92 -64.05
C MET A 1 -18.20 2.00 -63.05
N ASN A 2 -17.54 2.59 -62.06
CA ASN A 2 -16.60 1.88 -61.20
C ASN A 2 -17.30 1.65 -59.86
N GLU A 3 -17.57 0.39 -59.52
CA GLU A 3 -17.96 0.00 -58.17
C GLU A 3 -16.79 -0.76 -57.55
N GLU A 4 -15.91 -0.02 -56.88
CA GLU A 4 -14.81 -0.57 -56.11
C GLU A 4 -15.26 -0.74 -54.65
N SER A 5 -15.42 -2.01 -54.28
CA SER A 5 -15.55 -2.63 -52.96
C SER A 5 -15.31 -1.73 -51.73
N THR A 6 -16.35 -1.55 -50.91
CA THR A 6 -16.24 -1.00 -49.56
C THR A 6 -15.83 -2.09 -48.57
N THR A 7 -14.56 -2.12 -48.19
CA THR A 7 -14.10 -2.84 -46.98
C THR A 7 -13.89 -1.82 -45.86
N PRO A 8 -14.37 -2.09 -44.63
CA PRO A 8 -14.22 -1.16 -43.51
C PRO A 8 -12.76 -1.14 -43.06
N LYS A 9 -12.09 0.00 -43.30
CA LYS A 9 -10.72 0.27 -42.87
C LYS A 9 -10.67 0.29 -41.34
N THR A 10 -10.03 -0.72 -40.75
CA THR A 10 -9.61 -0.74 -39.34
C THR A 10 -8.89 0.57 -38.98
N PRO A 11 -9.14 1.18 -37.80
CA PRO A 11 -8.42 2.37 -37.37
C PRO A 11 -6.92 2.08 -37.37
N ASN A 12 -6.18 2.83 -38.20
CA ASN A 12 -4.73 2.72 -38.30
C ASN A 12 -4.11 3.03 -36.93
N PRO A 13 -3.49 2.07 -36.23
CA PRO A 13 -2.81 2.34 -34.98
C PRO A 13 -1.51 3.06 -35.31
N ALA A 14 -1.36 4.27 -34.75
CA ALA A 14 -0.14 5.07 -34.80
C ALA A 14 0.25 5.57 -36.20
N ALA A 15 -0.44 6.62 -36.67
CA ALA A 15 0.31 7.69 -37.31
C ALA A 15 1.39 8.15 -36.30
N PRO A 16 2.67 8.28 -36.67
CA PRO A 16 3.69 8.76 -35.75
C PRO A 16 3.23 10.12 -35.24
N LEU A 17 2.98 10.24 -33.94
CA LEU A 17 2.80 11.55 -33.36
C LEU A 17 4.10 12.30 -33.65
N THR A 18 4.04 13.37 -34.45
CA THR A 18 5.14 14.33 -34.50
C THR A 18 5.15 15.01 -33.15
N TYR A 19 5.86 14.40 -32.20
CA TYR A 19 6.18 15.03 -30.94
C TYR A 19 6.99 16.29 -31.30
N PRO A 20 6.70 17.47 -30.74
CA PRO A 20 7.66 18.56 -30.81
C PRO A 20 8.99 17.98 -30.30
N GLU A 21 10.06 18.08 -31.08
CA GLU A 21 11.39 17.73 -30.60
C GLU A 21 11.60 18.51 -29.31
N MET A 22 11.58 17.81 -28.17
CA MET A 22 11.99 18.42 -26.92
C MET A 22 13.45 18.80 -27.12
N PRO A 23 13.83 20.05 -26.80
CA PRO A 23 15.21 20.48 -26.95
C PRO A 23 16.09 19.47 -26.23
N GLY A 24 17.14 19.07 -26.93
CA GLY A 24 17.86 17.81 -26.73
C GLY A 24 18.05 17.42 -25.28
N ASN A 25 18.03 16.11 -25.05
CA ASN A 25 18.74 15.48 -23.95
C ASN A 25 20.25 15.66 -24.15
N GLU A 26 20.69 16.92 -24.19
CA GLU A 26 22.00 17.29 -23.73
C GLU A 26 21.86 17.19 -22.22
N ALA A 27 22.28 16.05 -21.66
CA ALA A 27 22.63 16.03 -20.25
C ALA A 27 23.68 17.14 -20.11
N GLU A 28 23.22 18.34 -19.75
CA GLU A 28 24.07 19.49 -19.48
C GLU A 28 25.20 18.96 -18.62
N PRO A 29 26.47 19.21 -18.98
CA PRO A 29 27.58 18.61 -18.27
C PRO A 29 27.41 18.94 -16.80
N LEU A 30 27.04 17.92 -16.03
CA LEU A 30 26.92 17.97 -14.58
C LEU A 30 28.21 18.60 -14.10
N ILE A 31 28.13 19.84 -13.61
CA ILE A 31 29.25 20.72 -13.28
C ILE A 31 30.38 19.86 -12.73
N SER A 32 31.40 19.62 -13.55
CA SER A 32 32.50 18.72 -13.22
C SER A 32 33.45 19.48 -12.31
N ILE A 33 33.04 19.64 -11.05
CA ILE A 33 33.83 20.30 -10.02
C ILE A 33 35.18 19.59 -9.96
N PRO A 34 36.30 20.25 -10.31
CA PRO A 34 37.61 19.62 -10.27
C PRO A 34 37.85 19.09 -8.85
N TRP A 35 38.47 17.91 -8.70
CA TRP A 35 38.79 17.32 -7.38
C TRP A 35 39.49 18.30 -6.43
N ARG A 36 40.27 19.24 -6.97
CA ARG A 36 40.91 20.33 -6.23
C ARG A 36 39.90 21.23 -5.52
N TYR A 37 38.76 21.55 -6.12
CA TYR A 37 37.69 22.31 -5.46
C TYR A 37 36.98 21.51 -4.38
N ILE A 38 36.84 20.19 -4.53
CA ILE A 38 36.32 19.32 -3.45
C ILE A 38 37.30 19.32 -2.27
N LEU A 39 38.62 19.23 -2.53
CA LEU A 39 39.64 19.35 -1.49
C LEU A 39 39.64 20.73 -0.84
N VAL A 40 39.51 21.80 -1.61
CA VAL A 40 39.44 23.17 -1.10
C VAL A 40 38.17 23.38 -0.28
N ALA A 41 37.01 22.90 -0.74
CA ALA A 41 35.74 22.99 -0.02
C ALA A 41 35.78 22.19 1.30
N ALA A 42 36.35 20.98 1.27
CA ALA A 42 36.55 20.18 2.48
C ALA A 42 37.51 20.86 3.47
N PHE A 43 38.58 21.47 2.97
CA PHE A 43 39.53 22.22 3.80
C PHE A 43 38.89 23.46 4.42
N VAL A 44 38.13 24.23 3.63
CA VAL A 44 37.38 25.40 4.13
C VAL A 44 36.34 24.98 5.15
N ALA A 45 35.59 23.90 4.89
CA ALA A 45 34.62 23.36 5.85
C ALA A 45 35.29 22.91 7.15
N ALA A 46 36.43 22.22 7.06
CA ALA A 46 37.21 21.81 8.23
C ALA A 46 37.74 23.03 9.01
N LEU A 47 38.22 24.06 8.31
CA LEU A 47 38.72 25.29 8.94
C LEU A 47 37.59 26.04 9.64
N LEU A 48 36.41 26.17 9.00
CA LEU A 48 35.22 26.72 9.63
C LEU A 48 34.77 25.92 10.84
N PHE A 49 34.84 24.59 10.79
CA PHE A 49 34.48 23.73 11.91
C PHE A 49 35.45 23.90 13.09
N VAL A 50 36.76 23.98 12.83
CA VAL A 50 37.77 24.26 13.85
C VAL A 50 37.56 25.66 14.44
N LEU A 51 37.27 26.67 13.61
CA LEU A 51 36.98 28.03 14.07
C LEU A 51 35.71 28.06 14.92
N PHE A 52 34.68 27.30 14.53
CA PHE A 52 33.43 27.19 15.28
C PHE A 52 33.65 26.53 16.64
N ILE A 53 34.40 25.43 16.71
CA ILE A 53 34.79 24.80 17.98
C ILE A 53 35.61 25.78 18.83
N TRP A 54 36.58 26.45 18.23
CA TRP A 54 37.43 27.43 18.93
C TRP A 54 36.58 28.57 19.49
N LEU A 55 35.62 29.09 18.72
CA LEU A 55 34.67 30.11 19.14
C LEU A 55 33.80 29.63 20.31
N ILE A 56 33.25 28.41 20.23
CA ILE A 56 32.46 27.81 21.33
C ILE A 56 33.30 27.70 22.60
N VAL A 57 34.53 27.19 22.50
CA VAL A 57 35.43 27.04 23.66
C VAL A 57 35.84 28.41 24.22
N TYR A 58 36.10 29.39 23.36
CA TYR A 58 36.45 30.75 23.76
C TYR A 58 35.29 31.43 24.51
N LEU A 59 34.06 31.34 24.00
CA LEU A 59 32.86 31.84 24.68
C LEU A 59 32.60 31.06 25.98
N ALA A 60 32.79 29.74 25.97
CA ALA A 60 32.60 28.91 27.14
C ALA A 60 33.57 29.24 28.28
N ASN A 61 34.80 29.63 27.95
CA ASN A 61 35.81 29.98 28.93
C ASN A 61 35.63 31.42 29.49
N GLN A 62 35.16 32.37 28.67
CA GLN A 62 34.90 33.74 29.15
C GLN A 62 33.72 33.84 30.13
N GLN A 63 32.69 33.00 29.98
CA GLN A 63 31.48 33.02 30.81
C GLN A 63 31.35 31.77 31.69
N ALA A 64 32.48 31.13 32.03
CA ALA A 64 32.54 29.91 32.83
C ALA A 64 31.59 29.89 34.04
N PRO A 65 31.53 30.92 34.92
CA PRO A 65 30.65 30.87 36.10
C PRO A 65 29.16 30.86 35.74
N THR A 66 28.75 31.58 34.69
CA THR A 66 27.34 31.61 34.25
C THR A 66 26.95 30.28 33.59
N ILE A 67 27.87 29.69 32.82
CA ILE A 67 27.63 28.43 32.12
C ILE A 67 27.54 27.25 33.10
N GLU A 68 28.32 27.27 34.18
CA GLU A 68 28.22 26.28 35.26
C GLU A 68 26.84 26.32 35.92
N ALA A 69 26.34 27.50 36.27
CA ALA A 69 25.01 27.66 36.86
C ALA A 69 23.89 27.19 35.92
N VAL A 70 23.98 27.52 34.62
CA VAL A 70 23.00 27.06 33.62
C VAL A 70 23.05 25.55 33.44
N ARG A 71 24.26 24.95 33.42
CA ARG A 71 24.41 23.48 33.34
C ARG A 71 23.77 22.80 34.54
N ASP A 72 24.00 23.30 35.75
CA ASP A 72 23.47 22.70 36.96
C ASP A 72 21.93 22.68 36.95
N VAL A 73 21.31 23.81 36.57
CA VAL A 73 19.86 23.91 36.40
C VAL A 73 19.34 22.97 35.31
N MET A 74 20.02 22.88 34.16
CA MET A 74 19.61 21.98 33.07
C MET A 74 19.71 20.51 33.46
N VAL A 75 20.74 20.11 34.21
CA VAL A 75 20.87 18.73 34.69
C VAL A 75 19.75 18.40 35.68
N ILE A 76 19.38 19.31 36.59
CA ILE A 76 18.27 19.11 37.52
C ILE A 76 16.94 18.98 36.75
N ILE A 77 16.69 19.86 35.77
CA ILE A 77 15.47 19.80 34.94
C ILE A 77 15.43 18.50 34.14
N LEU A 78 16.53 18.11 33.47
CA LEU A 78 16.62 16.86 32.72
C LEU A 78 16.49 15.62 33.61
N ALA A 79 17.00 15.66 34.84
CA ALA A 79 16.82 14.58 35.80
C ALA A 79 15.35 14.44 36.20
N LEU A 80 14.65 15.55 36.45
CA LEU A 80 13.22 15.55 36.77
C LEU A 80 12.38 15.09 35.56
N GLU A 81 12.68 15.60 34.37
CA GLU A 81 12.02 15.20 33.12
C GLU A 81 12.24 13.71 32.84
N SER A 82 13.47 13.21 32.95
CA SER A 82 13.77 11.78 32.73
C SER A 82 13.09 10.86 33.73
N CYS A 83 12.83 11.31 34.97
CA CYS A 83 12.02 10.56 35.93
C CYS A 83 10.58 10.39 35.44
N ILE A 84 9.96 11.49 34.96
CA ILE A 84 8.61 11.48 34.39
C ILE A 84 8.56 10.63 33.12
N PHE A 85 9.50 10.84 32.20
CA PHE A 85 9.61 10.03 30.98
C PHE A 85 9.87 8.57 31.28
N GLY A 86 10.67 8.24 32.31
CA GLY A 86 10.91 6.86 32.73
C GLY A 86 9.63 6.15 33.14
N VAL A 87 8.79 6.80 33.96
CA VAL A 87 7.48 6.25 34.36
C VAL A 87 6.54 6.15 33.16
N ALA A 88 6.48 7.19 32.32
CA ALA A 88 5.66 7.17 31.11
C ALA A 88 6.08 6.04 30.15
N PHE A 89 7.39 5.81 30.00
CA PHE A 89 7.95 4.75 29.17
C PHE A 89 7.60 3.36 29.71
N LEU A 90 7.62 3.17 31.03
CA LEU A 90 7.17 1.93 31.66
C LEU A 90 5.68 1.67 31.40
N ILE A 91 4.82 2.68 31.59
CA ILE A 91 3.38 2.56 31.30
C ILE A 91 3.17 2.21 29.82
N MET A 92 3.91 2.85 28.92
CA MET A 92 3.84 2.59 27.49
C MET A 92 4.25 1.15 27.17
N MET A 93 5.31 0.61 27.79
CA MET A 93 5.66 -0.80 27.66
C MET A 93 4.55 -1.73 28.12
N VAL A 94 3.91 -1.46 29.26
CA VAL A 94 2.77 -2.24 29.73
C VAL A 94 1.61 -2.18 28.74
N MET A 95 1.36 -1.02 28.13
CA MET A 95 0.33 -0.85 27.10
C MET A 95 0.63 -1.70 25.86
N ILE A 96 1.88 -1.72 25.39
CA ILE A 96 2.30 -2.59 24.29
C ILE A 96 2.12 -4.07 24.65
N ILE A 97 2.53 -4.49 25.84
CA ILE A 97 2.35 -5.88 26.30
C ILE A 97 0.88 -6.28 26.29
N ARG A 98 -0.02 -5.42 26.77
CA ARG A 98 -1.47 -5.67 26.72
C ARG A 98 -1.99 -5.80 25.29
N LEU A 99 -1.50 -4.96 24.39
CA LEU A 99 -1.87 -5.03 22.98
C LEU A 99 -1.41 -6.33 22.34
N ILE A 100 -0.16 -6.75 22.58
CA ILE A 100 0.38 -8.02 22.08
C ILE A 100 -0.45 -9.19 22.62
N ASN A 101 -0.73 -9.21 23.92
CA ASN A 101 -1.55 -10.26 24.53
C ASN A 101 -2.96 -10.33 23.92
N MET A 102 -3.64 -9.19 23.73
CA MET A 102 -4.96 -9.16 23.08
C MET A 102 -4.88 -9.67 21.63
N MET A 103 -3.87 -9.25 20.88
CA MET A 103 -3.65 -9.68 19.50
C MET A 103 -3.45 -11.20 19.41
N GLU A 104 -2.66 -11.77 20.32
CA GLU A 104 -2.33 -13.19 20.33
C GLU A 104 -3.47 -14.08 20.86
N PHE A 105 -4.12 -13.68 21.95
CA PHE A 105 -5.09 -14.51 22.66
C PHE A 105 -6.55 -14.26 22.28
N GLU A 106 -6.88 -13.10 21.70
CA GLU A 106 -8.26 -12.77 21.33
C GLU A 106 -8.39 -12.65 19.81
N VAL A 107 -7.59 -11.79 19.18
CA VAL A 107 -7.75 -11.47 17.75
C VAL A 107 -7.36 -12.66 16.85
N LYS A 108 -6.20 -13.29 17.10
CA LYS A 108 -5.73 -14.42 16.29
C LYS A 108 -6.69 -15.63 16.31
N PRO A 109 -7.23 -16.07 17.47
CA PRO A 109 -8.24 -17.12 17.50
C PRO A 109 -9.53 -16.76 16.76
N ILE A 110 -10.02 -15.51 16.85
CA ILE A 110 -11.21 -15.07 16.10
C ILE A 110 -10.98 -15.25 14.60
N LEU A 111 -9.78 -14.90 14.10
CA LEU A 111 -9.46 -15.06 12.69
C LEU A 111 -9.40 -16.54 12.27
N GLN A 112 -8.85 -17.41 13.13
CA GLN A 112 -8.85 -18.86 12.88
C GLN A 112 -10.25 -19.46 12.88
N LYS A 113 -11.09 -19.13 13.87
CA LYS A 113 -12.48 -19.59 13.95
C LYS A 113 -13.36 -19.04 12.82
N THR A 114 -13.06 -17.84 12.36
CA THR A 114 -13.70 -17.30 11.15
C THR A 114 -13.29 -18.10 9.92
N ASN A 115 -12.02 -18.48 9.78
CA ASN A 115 -11.56 -19.32 8.66
C ASN A 115 -12.22 -20.71 8.68
N GLU A 116 -12.25 -21.37 9.85
CA GLU A 116 -12.99 -22.63 10.06
C GLU A 116 -14.47 -22.47 9.66
N THR A 117 -15.13 -21.39 10.12
CA THR A 117 -16.53 -21.08 9.79
C THR A 117 -16.73 -20.90 8.29
N LEU A 118 -15.84 -20.20 7.59
CA LEU A 118 -15.91 -20.04 6.14
C LEU A 118 -15.76 -21.38 5.41
N ASN A 119 -14.88 -22.27 5.89
CA ASN A 119 -14.70 -23.60 5.32
C ASN A 119 -15.95 -24.47 5.56
N THR A 120 -16.54 -24.44 6.75
CA THR A 120 -17.80 -25.12 7.05
C THR A 120 -18.95 -24.56 6.22
N MET A 121 -19.11 -23.24 6.13
CA MET A 121 -20.14 -22.58 5.32
C MET A 121 -20.02 -22.95 3.84
N ARG A 122 -18.80 -23.01 3.29
CA ARG A 122 -18.53 -23.53 1.94
C ARG A 122 -18.93 -24.99 1.82
N GLY A 123 -18.60 -25.82 2.80
CA GLY A 123 -18.99 -27.24 2.87
C GLY A 123 -20.51 -27.43 2.89
N THR A 124 -21.23 -26.72 3.75
CA THR A 124 -22.69 -26.75 3.82
C THR A 124 -23.32 -26.25 2.53
N THR A 125 -22.83 -25.15 1.96
CA THR A 125 -23.32 -24.65 0.67
C THR A 125 -23.10 -25.66 -0.45
N THR A 126 -21.95 -26.32 -0.46
CA THR A 126 -21.62 -27.37 -1.45
C THR A 126 -22.49 -28.60 -1.25
N PHE A 127 -22.70 -29.04 0.00
CA PHE A 127 -23.56 -30.16 0.34
C PHE A 127 -25.02 -29.89 -0.05
N VAL A 128 -25.55 -28.72 0.31
CA VAL A 128 -26.91 -28.30 -0.06
C VAL A 128 -27.02 -28.20 -1.59
N SER A 129 -25.99 -27.65 -2.26
CA SER A 129 -25.95 -27.56 -3.71
C SER A 129 -26.04 -28.94 -4.38
N GLN A 130 -25.18 -29.88 -4.00
CA GLN A 130 -25.09 -31.20 -4.63
C GLN A 130 -26.24 -32.13 -4.24
N ASN A 131 -26.64 -32.16 -2.97
CA ASN A 131 -27.58 -33.16 -2.46
C ASN A 131 -29.04 -32.69 -2.42
N VAL A 132 -29.31 -31.38 -2.50
CA VAL A 132 -30.68 -30.85 -2.43
C VAL A 132 -31.04 -30.06 -3.69
N VAL A 133 -30.18 -29.12 -4.10
CA VAL A 133 -30.48 -28.21 -5.22
C VAL A 133 -30.38 -28.92 -6.57
N GLN A 134 -29.27 -29.63 -6.85
CA GLN A 134 -29.10 -30.37 -8.10
C GLN A 134 -30.23 -31.39 -8.38
N PRO A 135 -30.64 -32.27 -7.45
CA PRO A 135 -31.71 -33.22 -7.73
C PRO A 135 -33.07 -32.53 -7.96
N THR A 136 -33.34 -31.43 -7.26
CA THR A 136 -34.57 -30.64 -7.45
C THR A 136 -34.62 -30.00 -8.85
N ILE A 137 -33.50 -29.44 -9.32
CA ILE A 137 -33.41 -28.87 -10.67
C ILE A 137 -33.57 -29.97 -11.72
N LYS A 138 -32.91 -31.12 -11.54
CA LYS A 138 -32.95 -32.26 -12.48
C LYS A 138 -34.36 -32.86 -12.57
N ALA A 139 -35.05 -32.97 -11.43
CA ALA A 139 -36.44 -33.43 -11.38
C ALA A 139 -37.38 -32.48 -12.15
N LYS A 140 -37.28 -31.17 -11.90
CA LYS A 140 -38.08 -30.16 -12.62
C LYS A 140 -37.74 -30.13 -14.11
N SER A 141 -36.46 -30.29 -14.49
CA SER A 141 -36.03 -30.24 -15.89
C SER A 141 -36.49 -31.44 -16.70
N HIS A 142 -36.52 -32.65 -16.12
CA HIS A 142 -37.12 -33.82 -16.77
C HIS A 142 -38.62 -33.64 -17.01
N VAL A 143 -39.38 -33.19 -16.01
CA VAL A 143 -40.81 -32.93 -16.17
C VAL A 143 -41.05 -31.83 -17.21
N ALA A 144 -40.26 -30.76 -17.19
CA ALA A 144 -40.35 -29.68 -18.17
C ALA A 144 -40.00 -30.16 -19.60
N GLY A 145 -38.96 -30.98 -19.74
CA GLY A 145 -38.53 -31.57 -21.01
C GLY A 145 -39.58 -32.51 -21.60
N VAL A 146 -40.15 -33.41 -20.80
CA VAL A 146 -41.25 -34.30 -21.20
C VAL A 146 -42.48 -33.49 -21.62
N ARG A 147 -42.87 -32.49 -20.82
CA ARG A 147 -44.00 -31.60 -21.16
C ARG A 147 -43.76 -30.84 -22.47
N ARG A 148 -42.53 -30.36 -22.71
CA ARG A 148 -42.18 -29.66 -23.96
C ARG A 148 -42.21 -30.64 -25.14
N GLY A 149 -41.67 -31.84 -24.98
CA GLY A 149 -41.63 -32.88 -26.01
C GLY A 149 -43.03 -33.36 -26.42
N LEU A 150 -43.92 -33.61 -25.45
CA LEU A 150 -45.33 -33.89 -25.75
C LEU A 150 -46.01 -32.70 -26.41
N LYS A 151 -45.72 -31.47 -25.97
CA LYS A 151 -46.26 -30.26 -26.61
C LYS A 151 -45.75 -30.07 -28.04
N THR A 152 -44.54 -30.49 -28.39
CA THR A 152 -44.03 -30.40 -29.76
C THR A 152 -44.53 -31.52 -30.65
N LEU A 153 -44.76 -32.73 -30.11
CA LEU A 153 -45.27 -33.88 -30.87
C LEU A 153 -46.80 -33.84 -31.05
N PHE A 154 -47.54 -33.42 -30.03
CA PHE A 154 -49.00 -33.30 -30.06
C PHE A 154 -49.48 -31.84 -30.18
N GLY A 155 -48.55 -30.89 -30.34
CA GLY A 155 -48.86 -29.48 -30.57
C GLY A 155 -49.26 -29.27 -32.01
N ASN A 156 -50.55 -29.08 -32.21
CA ASN A 156 -51.14 -28.74 -33.50
C ASN A 156 -50.42 -27.51 -34.12
N PRO A 157 -49.72 -27.63 -35.27
CA PRO A 157 -48.91 -26.56 -35.87
C PRO A 157 -49.70 -25.37 -36.44
N ARG A 158 -51.00 -25.28 -36.15
CA ARG A 158 -51.96 -24.42 -36.87
C ARG A 158 -52.26 -23.07 -36.21
N ASN A 159 -51.49 -22.61 -35.21
CA ASN A 159 -51.75 -21.35 -34.50
C ASN A 159 -50.59 -20.33 -34.46
N ASN A 160 -49.48 -20.54 -35.16
CA ASN A 160 -48.34 -19.60 -35.17
C ASN A 160 -48.36 -18.61 -36.36
N ILE A 161 -49.55 -18.24 -36.82
CA ILE A 161 -49.78 -17.14 -37.77
C ILE A 161 -50.74 -16.15 -37.12
N ARG A 162 -50.18 -15.19 -36.38
CA ARG A 162 -50.70 -13.84 -36.16
C ARG A 162 -49.66 -13.01 -35.43
#